data_AF-A0A0C9M576-F1
#
_entry.id   AF-A0A0C9M576-F1
#
_cell.length_a   1.000
_cell.length_b   1.000
_cell.length_c   1.000
_cell.angle_alpha   90.00
_cell.angle_beta   90.00
_cell.angle_gamma   90.00
#
_symmetry.space_group_name_H-M   'P 1'
#
loop_
_entity.id
_entity.type
_entity.pdbx_description
1 polymer ?
#
loop_
_entity_poly.entity_id
_entity_poly.type
_entity_poly.pdbx_seq_one_letter_code
_entity_poly.pdbx_strand_id
1 'polypeptide(L)' 'MTDEQTYYYRRAEAELEQAQRACDPRAVRAHYQLAEAYLGRVAAPTQDASEGRTQ' A
#
# COMPACT_ATOMS: atom_id res chain seq x y z
N MET A 1 -10.95 -4.93 -10.03
CA MET A 1 -9.71 -4.99 -9.21
C MET A 1 -8.83 -6.07 -9.81
N THR A 2 -7.57 -5.77 -10.08
CA THR A 2 -6.56 -6.76 -10.49
C THR A 2 -6.08 -7.57 -9.29
N ASP A 3 -5.36 -8.67 -9.54
CA ASP A 3 -4.73 -9.47 -8.48
C ASP A 3 -3.76 -8.63 -7.64
N GLU A 4 -2.96 -7.77 -8.30
CA GLU A 4 -2.08 -6.79 -7.63
C GLU A 4 -2.84 -5.80 -6.74
N GLN A 5 -3.96 -5.24 -7.22
CA GLN A 5 -4.78 -4.35 -6.41
C GLN A 5 -5.32 -5.08 -5.17
N THR A 6 -5.72 -6.34 -5.33
CA THR A 6 -6.23 -7.17 -4.22
C THR A 6 -5.12 -7.48 -3.20
N TYR A 7 -3.90 -7.76 -3.68
CA TYR A 7 -2.72 -7.95 -2.83
C TYR A 7 -2.43 -6.70 -1.98
N TYR A 8 -2.39 -5.53 -2.61
CA TYR A 8 -2.12 -4.28 -1.91
C TYR A 8 -3.23 -3.90 -0.94
N TYR A 9 -4.50 -4.13 -1.29
CA TYR A 9 -5.61 -3.96 -0.36
C TYR A 9 -5.46 -4.85 0.88
N ARG A 10 -5.26 -6.15 0.70
CA ARG A 10 -5.09 -7.08 1.82
C ARG A 10 -3.89 -6.72 2.69
N ARG A 11 -2.81 -6.24 2.09
CA ARG A 11 -1.65 -5.75 2.82
C ARG A 11 -1.97 -4.50 3.62
N ALA A 12 -2.66 -3.53 3.04
CA ALA A 12 -3.10 -2.34 3.77
C ALA A 12 -3.98 -2.69 4.97
N GLU A 13 -4.95 -3.60 4.80
CA GLU A 13 -5.82 -4.07 5.88
C GLU A 13 -5.01 -4.71 7.02
N ALA A 14 -4.06 -5.59 6.70
CA ALA A 14 -3.21 -6.22 7.71
C ALA A 14 -2.38 -5.20 8.50
N GLU A 15 -1.84 -4.17 7.85
CA GLU A 15 -1.12 -3.10 8.56
C GLU A 15 -2.05 -2.29 9.46
N LEU A 16 -3.29 -2.01 9.06
CA LEU A 16 -4.28 -1.35 9.92
C LEU A 16 -4.64 -2.19 11.15
N GLU A 17 -4.78 -3.50 10.99
CA GLU A 17 -4.97 -4.41 12.13
C GLU A 17 -3.78 -4.39 13.09
N GLN A 18 -2.53 -4.35 12.57
CA GLN A 18 -1.34 -4.22 13.41
C GLN A 18 -1.29 -2.85 14.10
N ALA A 19 -1.63 -1.77 13.40
CA ALA A 19 -1.72 -0.43 13.98
C ALA A 19 -2.69 -0.40 15.17
N GLN A 20 -3.83 -1.09 15.05
CA GLN A 20 -4.83 -1.14 16.12
C GLN A 20 -4.38 -1.98 17.33
N ARG A 21 -3.50 -2.97 17.11
CA ARG A 21 -2.92 -3.80 18.18
C ARG A 21 -1.66 -3.20 18.80
N ALA A 22 -1.01 -2.26 18.13
CA ALA A 22 0.22 -1.63 18.59
C ALA A 22 -0.06 -0.66 19.75
N CYS A 23 0.67 -0.82 20.85
CA CYS A 23 0.63 0.12 21.98
C CYS A 23 1.61 1.30 21.83
N ASP A 24 2.62 1.16 20.97
CA ASP A 24 3.62 2.20 20.77
C ASP A 24 3.17 3.19 19.67
N PRO A 25 3.09 4.50 19.96
CA PRO A 25 2.58 5.49 19.01
C PRO A 25 3.45 5.64 17.76
N ARG A 26 4.76 5.32 17.82
CA ARG A 26 5.63 5.32 16.64
C ARG A 26 5.33 4.10 15.76
N ALA A 27 5.10 2.94 16.37
CA ALA A 27 4.70 1.73 15.65
C ALA A 27 3.33 1.92 14.96
N VAL A 28 2.34 2.47 15.67
CA VAL A 28 1.03 2.83 15.11
C VAL A 28 1.20 3.70 13.87
N ARG A 29 2.00 4.77 13.97
CA ARG A 29 2.28 5.67 12.85
C ARG A 29 2.97 4.98 11.67
N ALA A 30 3.93 4.09 11.94
CA ALA A 30 4.61 3.34 10.89
C ALA A 30 3.65 2.42 10.13
N HIS A 31 2.76 1.73 10.84
CA HIS A 31 1.74 0.88 10.22
C HIS A 31 0.74 1.70 9.37
N TYR A 32 0.32 2.88 9.84
CA TYR A 32 -0.50 3.77 9.03
C TYR A 32 0.22 4.22 7.74
N GLN A 33 1.48 4.62 7.84
CA GLN A 33 2.27 5.03 6.67
C GLN A 33 2.41 3.89 5.64
N LEU A 34 2.58 2.65 6.10
CA LEU A 34 2.61 1.48 5.24
C LEU A 34 1.26 1.21 4.58
N ALA A 35 0.16 1.28 5.34
CA ALA A 35 -1.19 1.13 4.80
C ALA A 35 -1.49 2.18 3.72
N GLU A 36 -1.15 3.44 3.95
CA GLU A 36 -1.29 4.53 2.98
C GLU A 36 -0.47 4.27 1.71
N ALA A 37 0.77 3.80 1.84
CA ALA A 37 1.62 3.46 0.70
C ALA A 37 1.04 2.32 -0.15
N TYR A 38 0.48 1.28 0.49
CA TYR A 38 -0.19 0.19 -0.22
C TYR A 38 -1.45 0.66 -0.94
N LEU A 39 -2.31 1.46 -0.28
CA LEU A 39 -3.50 2.04 -0.90
C LEU A 39 -3.15 2.97 -2.07
N GLY A 40 -2.04 3.71 -1.97
CA GLY A 40 -1.50 4.51 -3.07
C GLY A 40 -1.19 3.69 -4.32
N ARG A 41 -0.72 2.44 -4.17
CA ARG A 41 -0.48 1.52 -5.30
C ARG A 41 -1.75 0.91 -5.89
N VAL A 42 -2.84 0.88 -5.13
CA VAL A 42 -4.16 0.52 -5.69
C VAL A 42 -4.72 1.69 -6.48
N ALA A 43 -4.64 2.89 -5.91
CA ALA A 43 -5.17 4.11 -6.51
C ALA A 43 -4.38 4.58 -7.74
N ALA A 44 -3.08 4.25 -7.82
CA ALA A 44 -2.29 4.37 -9.02
C ALA A 44 -2.57 3.15 -9.93
N PRO A 45 -3.40 3.27 -10.98
CA PRO A 45 -3.42 2.23 -12.00
C PRO A 45 -2.00 2.14 -12.54
N THR A 46 -1.38 0.96 -12.45
CA THR A 46 -0.03 0.64 -12.97
C THR A 46 0.34 1.58 -14.12
N GLN A 47 1.08 2.64 -13.82
CA GLN A 47 1.77 3.44 -14.83
C GLN A 47 3.06 2.69 -15.14
N ASP A 48 2.92 1.48 -15.65
CA ASP A 48 4.00 0.73 -16.25
C ASP A 48 3.48 0.12 -17.57
N ALA A 49 3.48 0.99 -18.59
CA ALA A 49 3.58 0.62 -19.99
C ALA A 49 4.03 1.80 -20.88
N SER A 50 4.74 2.81 -20.35
CA SER A 50 5.27 3.89 -21.20
C SER A 50 6.47 4.62 -20.61
N GLU A 51 7.57 3.91 -20.36
CA GLU A 51 8.93 4.48 -20.48
C GLU A 51 9.90 3.46 -21.11
N GLY A 52 9.53 2.94 -22.28
CA GLY A 52 10.49 2.61 -23.34
C GLY A 52 10.74 3.88 -24.16
N ARG A 53 11.57 4.77 -23.62
CA ARG A 53 11.99 6.04 -24.22
C ARG A 53 12.76 5.76 -25.52
N THR A 54 12.26 6.30 -26.62
CA THR A 54 12.95 6.73 -27.86
C THR A 54 14.40 6.26 -28.09
N GLN A 55 14.61 5.52 -29.19
CA GLN A 55 15.80 5.61 -30.04
C GLN A 55 15.43 5.31 -31.50
#